data_AF-L7MCA3-F1
#
_entry.id   AF-L7MCA3-F1
#
_cell.length_a   1.000
_cell.length_b   1.000
_cell.length_c   1.000
_cell.angle_alpha   90.00
_cell.angle_beta   90.00
_cell.angle_gamma   90.00
#
_symmetry.space_group_name_H-M   'P 1'
#
loop_
_entity.id
_entity.type
_entity.pdbx_description
1 polymer ?
#
loop_
_entity_poly.entity_id
_entity_poly.type
_entity_poly.pdbx_seq_one_letter_code
_entity_poly.pdbx_strand_id
1 'polypeptide(L)'
;DFCRKIIAHVRLDMDLAHKVAAYHLRWRRYVKIRDITEESIPKEYFEQNAIYPYGKDKLGCHVLVLRCKNYTKGQADVLEVKRVFLFFLEKLYNEYGAKKVTMVFDCSGAGLSNMDIDFTKFIFNVFLKRYPLGLGYVLVYDMPWLFNAAWKIIKSWMMPEAAARVKMVNKEEIKEYIDPKELPVHMGGTDTYEYSYVPGKPLGERVSS
;
A
#
# COMPACT_ATOMS: atom_id res chain seq x y z
N ASP A 1 11.08 7.62 -16.46
CA ASP A 1 9.65 7.28 -16.27
C ASP A 1 8.83 8.28 -15.45
N PHE A 2 9.30 8.82 -14.31
CA PHE A 2 8.49 9.70 -13.44
C PHE A 2 7.85 10.91 -14.15
N CYS A 3 8.63 11.70 -14.90
CA CYS A 3 8.10 12.84 -15.65
C CYS A 3 7.04 12.43 -16.68
N ARG A 4 7.22 11.29 -17.37
CA ARG A 4 6.24 10.76 -18.32
C ARG A 4 4.91 10.41 -17.62
N LYS A 5 4.96 9.80 -16.43
CA LYS A 5 3.75 9.48 -15.65
C LYS A 5 2.99 10.74 -15.23
N ILE A 6 3.70 11.80 -14.82
CA ILE A 6 3.07 13.10 -14.51
C ILE A 6 2.41 13.68 -15.76
N ILE A 7 3.16 13.79 -16.86
CA ILE A 7 2.66 14.37 -18.12
C ILE A 7 1.41 13.62 -18.61
N ALA A 8 1.42 12.29 -18.54
CA ALA A 8 0.25 11.46 -18.86
C ALA A 8 -0.92 11.71 -17.89
N HIS A 9 -0.66 11.81 -16.59
CA HIS A 9 -1.67 12.05 -15.57
C HIS A 9 -2.41 13.39 -15.77
N VAL A 10 -1.67 14.43 -16.13
CA VAL A 10 -2.23 15.78 -16.39
C VAL A 10 -2.66 15.97 -17.85
N ARG A 11 -2.75 14.88 -18.64
CA ARG A 11 -3.22 14.89 -20.03
C ARG A 11 -2.47 15.90 -20.91
N LEU A 12 -1.15 15.90 -20.81
CA LEU A 12 -0.22 16.75 -21.57
C LEU A 12 -0.28 18.26 -21.25
N ASP A 13 -0.99 18.68 -20.21
CA ASP A 13 -0.91 20.05 -19.69
C ASP A 13 0.46 20.26 -19.02
N MET A 14 1.36 20.95 -19.72
CA MET A 14 2.75 21.12 -19.28
C MET A 14 2.91 22.07 -18.09
N ASP A 15 2.03 23.07 -17.95
CA ASP A 15 2.05 23.99 -16.81
C ASP A 15 1.60 23.26 -15.54
N LEU A 16 0.55 22.45 -15.66
CA LEU A 16 0.11 21.59 -14.57
C LEU A 16 1.15 20.51 -14.27
N ALA A 17 1.79 19.92 -15.29
CA ALA A 17 2.86 18.94 -15.11
C ALA A 17 4.02 19.52 -14.27
N HIS A 18 4.44 20.75 -14.58
CA HIS A 18 5.48 21.45 -13.84
C HIS A 18 5.08 21.65 -12.37
N LYS A 19 3.85 22.13 -12.11
CA LYS A 19 3.32 22.34 -10.75
C LYS A 19 3.25 21.03 -9.95
N VAL A 20 2.75 19.95 -10.57
CA VAL A 20 2.65 18.63 -9.94
C VAL A 20 4.04 18.07 -9.63
N ALA A 21 4.99 18.18 -10.56
CA ALA A 21 6.37 17.76 -10.35
C ALA A 21 7.04 18.52 -9.19
N ALA A 22 6.91 19.85 -9.17
CA ALA A 22 7.46 20.69 -8.11
C ALA A 22 6.84 20.36 -6.74
N TYR A 23 5.52 20.13 -6.69
CA TYR A 23 4.83 19.75 -5.45
C TYR A 23 5.25 18.36 -4.95
N HIS A 24 5.47 17.41 -5.85
CA HIS A 24 6.00 16.10 -5.52
C HIS A 24 7.43 16.19 -4.94
N LEU A 25 8.33 16.96 -5.57
CA LEU A 25 9.70 17.15 -5.07
C LEU A 25 9.73 17.81 -3.70
N ARG A 26 8.90 18.84 -3.46
CA ARG A 26 8.76 19.46 -2.14
C ARG A 26 8.31 18.47 -1.08
N TRP A 27 7.33 17.63 -1.39
CA TRP A 27 6.86 16.59 -0.46
C TRP A 27 7.94 15.55 -0.17
N ARG A 28 8.67 15.09 -1.18
CA ARG A 28 9.81 14.17 -1.00
C ARG A 28 10.86 14.73 -0.06
N ARG A 29 11.15 16.04 -0.16
CA ARG A 29 12.04 16.75 0.78
C ARG A 29 11.44 16.85 2.19
N TYR A 30 10.15 17.20 2.29
CA TYR A 30 9.45 17.33 3.57
C TYR A 30 9.43 16.02 4.37
N VAL A 31 9.10 14.89 3.72
CA VAL A 31 9.10 13.57 4.36
C VAL A 31 10.48 12.94 4.45
N LYS A 32 11.52 13.64 3.97
CA LYS A 32 12.91 13.15 3.92
C LYS A 32 13.00 11.75 3.31
N ILE A 33 12.33 11.53 2.17
CA ILE A 33 12.20 10.20 1.54
C ILE A 33 13.56 9.52 1.28
N ARG A 34 14.62 10.30 1.05
CA ARG A 34 15.99 9.78 0.83
C ARG A 34 16.63 9.24 2.10
N ASP A 35 16.18 9.70 3.26
CA ASP A 35 16.70 9.30 4.56
C ASP A 35 15.92 8.08 5.10
N ILE A 36 14.89 7.62 4.38
CA ILE A 36 14.12 6.42 4.71
C ILE A 36 14.86 5.21 4.13
N THR A 37 15.81 4.70 4.91
CA THR A 37 16.49 3.42 4.68
C THR A 37 16.03 2.38 5.70
N GLU A 38 16.40 1.12 5.50
CA GLU A 38 16.08 0.03 6.43
C GLU A 38 16.67 0.31 7.83
N GLU A 39 17.91 0.79 7.89
CA GLU A 39 18.63 1.11 9.12
C GLU A 39 18.06 2.35 9.84
N SER A 40 17.35 3.21 9.10
CA SER A 40 16.80 4.45 9.63
C SER A 40 15.49 4.25 10.40
N ILE A 41 14.84 3.09 10.25
CA ILE A 41 13.57 2.74 10.87
C ILE A 41 13.86 1.68 11.95
N PRO A 42 13.34 1.83 13.18
CA PRO A 42 13.51 0.80 14.20
C PRO A 42 12.95 -0.55 13.73
N LYS A 43 13.76 -1.60 13.88
CA LYS A 43 13.47 -2.92 13.29
C LYS A 43 12.13 -3.51 13.74
N GLU A 44 11.69 -3.17 14.95
CA GLU A 44 10.43 -3.64 15.53
C GLU A 44 9.22 -3.27 14.67
N TYR A 45 9.27 -2.17 13.91
CA TYR A 45 8.18 -1.78 13.01
C TYR A 45 8.10 -2.70 11.77
N PHE A 46 9.22 -3.30 11.36
CA PHE A 46 9.22 -4.34 10.33
C PHE A 46 8.83 -5.70 10.93
N GLU A 47 9.36 -6.05 12.11
CA GLU A 47 9.09 -7.31 12.82
C GLU A 47 7.60 -7.46 13.20
N GLN A 48 6.88 -6.34 13.38
CA GLN A 48 5.41 -6.33 13.56
C GLN A 48 4.65 -6.97 12.39
N ASN A 49 5.25 -7.05 11.19
CA ASN A 49 4.60 -7.54 9.96
C ASN A 49 3.25 -6.87 9.69
N ALA A 50 3.11 -5.59 10.08
CA ALA A 50 1.89 -4.82 9.82
C ALA A 50 1.81 -4.38 8.35
N ILE A 51 2.95 -4.14 7.72
CA ILE A 51 3.06 -3.76 6.30
C ILE A 51 4.16 -4.60 5.69
N TYR A 52 3.88 -5.29 4.59
CA TYR A 52 4.88 -6.09 3.90
C TYR A 52 4.47 -6.38 2.46
N PRO A 53 5.42 -6.50 1.54
CA PRO A 53 5.12 -6.98 0.19
C PRO A 53 4.90 -8.50 0.20
N TYR A 54 4.13 -8.99 -0.76
CA TYR A 54 3.88 -10.42 -0.91
C TYR A 54 4.28 -10.88 -2.31
N GLY A 55 3.31 -11.13 -3.20
CA GLY A 55 3.53 -11.55 -4.58
C GLY A 55 3.01 -10.52 -5.59
N LYS A 56 2.41 -11.01 -6.67
CA LYS A 56 1.78 -10.18 -7.71
C LYS A 56 0.29 -10.51 -7.87
N ASP A 57 -0.50 -9.52 -8.24
CA ASP A 57 -1.89 -9.73 -8.66
C ASP A 57 -1.95 -10.27 -10.10
N LYS A 58 -3.15 -10.65 -10.56
CA LYS A 58 -3.34 -11.19 -11.93
C LYS A 58 -3.03 -10.18 -13.04
N LEU A 59 -2.90 -8.89 -12.73
CA LEU A 59 -2.47 -7.86 -13.67
C LEU A 59 -0.95 -7.62 -13.62
N GLY A 60 -0.21 -8.41 -12.84
CA GLY A 60 1.22 -8.29 -12.64
C GLY A 60 1.62 -7.12 -11.73
N CYS A 61 0.68 -6.49 -11.02
CA CYS A 61 1.01 -5.44 -10.05
C CYS A 61 1.56 -6.09 -8.78
N HIS A 62 2.65 -5.55 -8.23
CA HIS A 62 3.15 -5.99 -6.94
C HIS A 62 2.10 -5.76 -5.84
N VAL A 63 1.95 -6.72 -4.95
CA VAL A 63 1.02 -6.67 -3.82
C VAL A 63 1.75 -6.15 -2.59
N LEU A 64 1.19 -5.11 -1.98
CA LEU A 64 1.60 -4.59 -0.68
C LEU A 64 0.46 -4.82 0.32
N VAL A 65 0.71 -5.66 1.32
CA VAL A 65 -0.26 -6.03 2.35
C VAL A 65 -0.14 -5.09 3.53
N LEU A 66 -1.29 -4.61 4.02
CA LEU A 66 -1.47 -4.01 5.33
C LEU A 66 -2.27 -5.02 6.19
N ARG A 67 -1.58 -5.71 7.11
CA ARG A 67 -2.18 -6.66 8.05
C ARG A 67 -2.76 -5.89 9.24
N CYS A 68 -4.02 -5.49 9.13
CA CYS A 68 -4.66 -4.56 10.06
C CYS A 68 -4.60 -5.04 11.52
N LYS A 69 -4.79 -6.33 11.78
CA LYS A 69 -4.75 -6.88 13.16
C LYS A 69 -3.41 -6.68 13.87
N ASN A 70 -2.32 -6.54 13.12
CA ASN A 70 -0.96 -6.36 13.66
C ASN A 70 -0.65 -4.87 13.96
N TYR A 71 -1.56 -3.95 13.64
CA TYR A 71 -1.40 -2.52 13.89
C TYR A 71 -2.45 -2.04 14.88
N THR A 72 -2.04 -1.45 16.00
CA THR A 72 -2.96 -0.84 16.96
C THR A 72 -2.81 0.67 16.94
N LYS A 73 -3.92 1.39 16.70
CA LYS A 73 -3.92 2.85 16.67
C LYS A 73 -3.46 3.41 18.01
N GLY A 74 -2.47 4.31 17.97
CA GLY A 74 -1.96 5.02 19.14
C GLY A 74 -0.96 4.24 20.00
N GLN A 75 -0.66 2.97 19.69
CA GLN A 75 0.43 2.24 20.34
C GLN A 75 1.77 2.45 19.64
N ALA A 76 1.76 2.53 18.31
CA ALA A 76 2.93 2.76 17.47
C ALA A 76 3.12 4.25 17.16
N ASP A 77 4.36 4.70 17.00
CA ASP A 77 4.60 6.03 16.44
C ASP A 77 4.11 6.06 14.99
N VAL A 78 3.09 6.89 14.75
CA VAL A 78 2.47 7.06 13.43
C VAL A 78 3.47 7.51 12.37
N LEU A 79 4.53 8.23 12.76
CA LEU A 79 5.58 8.63 11.83
C LEU A 79 6.36 7.42 11.32
N GLU A 80 6.75 6.51 12.21
CA GLU A 80 7.51 5.31 11.84
C GLU A 80 6.67 4.34 11.01
N VAL A 81 5.39 4.16 11.33
CA VAL A 81 4.47 3.35 10.51
C VAL A 81 4.33 3.92 9.09
N LYS A 82 4.25 5.26 8.96
CA LYS A 82 4.28 5.92 7.64
C LYS A 82 5.61 5.72 6.92
N ARG A 83 6.74 5.73 7.64
CA ARG A 83 8.06 5.48 7.05
C ARG A 83 8.19 4.05 6.54
N VAL A 84 7.69 3.04 7.25
CA VAL A 84 7.64 1.64 6.75
C VAL A 84 6.82 1.54 5.47
N PHE A 85 5.63 2.16 5.43
CA PHE A 85 4.82 2.19 4.21
C PHE A 85 5.59 2.81 3.03
N LEU A 86 6.20 3.97 3.25
CA LEU A 86 6.97 4.68 2.22
C LEU A 86 8.21 3.91 1.80
N PHE A 87 8.89 3.24 2.73
CA PHE A 87 10.05 2.39 2.47
C PHE A 87 9.69 1.29 1.47
N PHE A 88 8.67 0.48 1.78
CA PHE A 88 8.25 -0.60 0.88
C PHE A 88 7.75 -0.08 -0.45
N LEU A 89 7.00 1.02 -0.44
CA LEU A 89 6.48 1.63 -1.67
C LEU A 89 7.62 2.09 -2.60
N GLU A 90 8.64 2.76 -2.05
CA GLU A 90 9.81 3.21 -2.81
C GLU A 90 10.62 2.04 -3.36
N LYS A 91 10.82 0.98 -2.57
CA LYS A 91 11.47 -0.26 -3.03
C LYS A 91 10.75 -0.86 -4.23
N LEU A 92 9.44 -1.06 -4.12
CA LEU A 92 8.64 -1.65 -5.21
C LEU A 92 8.72 -0.83 -6.50
N TYR A 93 8.59 0.50 -6.42
CA TYR A 93 8.63 1.35 -7.61
C TYR A 93 10.02 1.52 -8.22
N ASN A 94 11.04 1.76 -7.39
CA ASN A 94 12.35 2.22 -7.87
C ASN A 94 13.34 1.08 -8.08
N GLU A 95 13.26 0.00 -7.29
CA GLU A 95 14.20 -1.13 -7.37
C GLU A 95 13.61 -2.30 -8.14
N TYR A 96 12.30 -2.55 -7.99
CA TYR A 96 11.61 -3.67 -8.66
C TYR A 96 10.78 -3.23 -9.87
N GLY A 97 10.85 -1.95 -10.23
CA GLY A 97 10.28 -1.45 -11.48
C GLY A 97 8.76 -1.50 -11.56
N ALA A 98 8.06 -1.62 -10.41
CA ALA A 98 6.61 -1.67 -10.37
C ALA A 98 6.01 -0.49 -11.16
N LYS A 99 5.07 -0.78 -12.07
CA LYS A 99 4.32 0.30 -12.74
C LYS A 99 3.15 0.74 -11.88
N LYS A 100 2.52 -0.23 -11.22
CA LYS A 100 1.45 -0.08 -10.23
C LYS A 100 1.67 -1.03 -9.05
N VAL A 101 1.09 -0.66 -7.91
CA VAL A 101 1.02 -1.49 -6.69
C VAL A 101 -0.43 -1.72 -6.33
N THR A 102 -0.79 -2.98 -6.06
CA THR A 102 -2.09 -3.36 -5.51
C THR A 102 -1.98 -3.43 -3.98
N MET A 103 -2.86 -2.72 -3.29
CA MET A 103 -2.91 -2.73 -1.82
C MET A 103 -3.88 -3.82 -1.36
N VAL A 104 -3.48 -4.62 -0.37
CA VAL A 104 -4.39 -5.52 0.34
C VAL A 104 -4.53 -5.04 1.78
N PHE A 105 -5.70 -4.54 2.15
CA PHE A 105 -6.06 -4.27 3.54
C PHE A 105 -6.63 -5.57 4.12
N ASP A 106 -5.80 -6.34 4.81
CA ASP A 106 -6.21 -7.58 5.45
C ASP A 106 -6.83 -7.29 6.82
N CYS A 107 -8.16 -7.21 6.85
CA CYS A 107 -8.94 -6.93 8.05
C CYS A 107 -9.30 -8.20 8.83
N SER A 108 -8.89 -9.39 8.40
CA SER A 108 -9.24 -10.62 9.11
C SER A 108 -8.65 -10.64 10.52
N GLY A 109 -9.52 -10.78 11.52
CA GLY A 109 -9.15 -10.69 12.94
C GLY A 109 -8.86 -9.28 13.45
N ALA A 110 -9.11 -8.22 12.68
CA ALA A 110 -8.99 -6.84 13.13
C ALA A 110 -10.24 -6.39 13.91
N GLY A 111 -10.02 -5.62 14.98
CA GLY A 111 -11.06 -4.98 15.79
C GLY A 111 -10.98 -3.45 15.73
N LEU A 112 -11.86 -2.76 16.47
CA LEU A 112 -11.96 -1.30 16.48
C LEU A 112 -10.63 -0.58 16.79
N SER A 113 -9.81 -1.15 17.68
CA SER A 113 -8.51 -0.58 18.05
C SER A 113 -7.50 -0.56 16.90
N ASN A 114 -7.70 -1.40 15.87
CA ASN A 114 -6.85 -1.45 14.69
C ASN A 114 -7.25 -0.43 13.62
N MET A 115 -8.43 0.20 13.75
CA MET A 115 -8.98 1.08 12.73
C MET A 115 -8.34 2.48 12.80
N ASP A 116 -7.54 2.81 11.79
CA ASP A 116 -6.94 4.14 11.66
C ASP A 116 -7.28 4.80 10.33
N ILE A 117 -8.29 5.65 10.43
CA ILE A 117 -8.83 6.46 9.35
C ILE A 117 -7.78 7.45 8.81
N ASP A 118 -6.95 8.03 9.68
CA ASP A 118 -5.96 9.04 9.30
C ASP A 118 -4.78 8.41 8.58
N PHE A 119 -4.33 7.24 9.04
CA PHE A 119 -3.31 6.48 8.34
C PHE A 119 -3.82 5.98 6.98
N THR A 120 -5.06 5.48 6.92
CA THR A 120 -5.68 5.10 5.65
C THR A 120 -5.78 6.29 4.68
N LYS A 121 -6.20 7.46 5.18
CA LYS A 121 -6.22 8.73 4.42
C LYS A 121 -4.84 9.10 3.89
N PHE A 122 -3.80 8.88 4.69
CA PHE A 122 -2.42 9.12 4.28
C PHE A 122 -2.03 8.22 3.10
N ILE A 123 -2.29 6.90 3.17
CA ILE A 123 -2.01 5.95 2.07
C ILE A 123 -2.68 6.42 0.77
N PHE A 124 -3.97 6.72 0.81
CA PHE A 124 -4.69 7.20 -0.38
C PHE A 124 -4.12 8.53 -0.91
N ASN A 125 -3.79 9.48 -0.03
CA ASN A 125 -3.16 10.73 -0.45
C ASN A 125 -1.79 10.51 -1.12
N VAL A 126 -0.99 9.54 -0.65
CA VAL A 126 0.29 9.20 -1.28
C VAL A 126 0.05 8.74 -2.73
N PHE A 127 -0.85 7.78 -2.96
CA PHE A 127 -1.13 7.33 -4.32
C PHE A 127 -1.76 8.42 -5.21
N LEU A 128 -2.77 9.13 -4.69
CA LEU A 128 -3.51 10.12 -5.47
C LEU A 128 -2.67 11.35 -5.84
N LYS A 129 -1.77 11.79 -4.94
CA LYS A 129 -1.05 13.07 -5.11
C LYS A 129 0.43 12.90 -5.45
N ARG A 130 1.04 11.75 -5.14
CA ARG A 130 2.50 11.55 -5.22
C ARG A 130 2.90 10.48 -6.23
N TYR A 131 2.10 9.42 -6.36
CA TYR A 131 2.33 8.34 -7.32
C TYR A 131 1.15 8.23 -8.30
N PRO A 132 0.88 9.28 -9.09
CA PRO A 132 -0.25 9.29 -10.01
C PRO A 132 -0.13 8.12 -11.00
N LEU A 133 -1.26 7.46 -11.27
CA LEU A 133 -1.36 6.25 -12.09
C LEU A 133 -0.62 5.02 -11.51
N GLY A 134 -0.05 5.11 -10.31
CA GLY A 134 0.64 4.02 -9.62
C GLY A 134 -0.29 3.09 -8.81
N LEU A 135 -1.53 3.48 -8.54
CA LEU A 135 -2.44 2.60 -7.82
C LEU A 135 -3.04 1.53 -8.75
N GLY A 136 -2.85 0.26 -8.39
CA GLY A 136 -3.52 -0.91 -8.97
C GLY A 136 -4.93 -1.05 -8.43
N TYR A 137 -5.22 -2.18 -7.78
CA TYR A 137 -6.42 -2.36 -6.95
C TYR A 137 -6.17 -1.97 -5.50
N VAL A 138 -7.26 -1.72 -4.77
CA VAL A 138 -7.27 -1.75 -3.31
C VAL A 138 -8.25 -2.83 -2.88
N LEU A 139 -7.74 -3.95 -2.41
CA LEU A 139 -8.54 -5.08 -1.95
C LEU A 139 -8.69 -4.98 -0.44
N VAL A 140 -9.90 -4.76 0.05
CA VAL A 140 -10.20 -4.75 1.48
C VAL A 140 -10.77 -6.12 1.80
N TYR A 141 -9.91 -6.98 2.35
CA TYR A 141 -10.19 -8.38 2.63
C TYR A 141 -10.83 -8.55 4.00
N ASP A 142 -11.95 -9.26 4.05
CA ASP A 142 -12.65 -9.66 5.28
C ASP A 142 -12.97 -8.46 6.19
N MET A 143 -13.53 -7.39 5.61
CA MET A 143 -13.86 -6.17 6.35
C MET A 143 -14.98 -6.42 7.39
N PRO A 144 -14.74 -6.19 8.69
CA PRO A 144 -15.79 -6.30 9.70
C PRO A 144 -16.93 -5.32 9.43
N TRP A 145 -18.18 -5.74 9.61
CA TRP A 145 -19.37 -4.91 9.38
C TRP A 145 -19.35 -3.59 10.18
N LEU A 146 -18.70 -3.61 11.35
CA LEU A 146 -18.59 -2.45 12.23
C LEU A 146 -17.66 -1.35 11.66
N PHE A 147 -16.84 -1.65 10.64
CA PHE A 147 -15.95 -0.68 9.98
C PHE A 147 -16.66 0.13 8.88
N ASN A 148 -17.92 -0.20 8.55
CA ASN A 148 -18.66 0.41 7.45
C ASN A 148 -18.79 1.95 7.54
N ALA A 149 -18.93 2.50 8.74
CA ALA A 149 -19.03 3.96 8.94
C ALA A 149 -17.71 4.66 8.58
N ALA A 150 -16.60 4.16 9.09
CA ALA A 150 -15.26 4.66 8.76
C ALA A 150 -14.98 4.53 7.25
N TRP A 151 -15.41 3.43 6.64
CA TRP A 151 -15.26 3.24 5.20
C TRP A 151 -16.03 4.26 4.36
N LYS A 152 -17.26 4.62 4.76
CA LYS A 152 -18.03 5.68 4.09
C LYS A 152 -17.27 7.02 4.13
N ILE A 153 -16.65 7.34 5.26
CA ILE A 153 -15.82 8.55 5.41
C ILE A 153 -14.61 8.47 4.46
N ILE A 154 -13.89 7.35 4.44
CA ILE A 154 -12.71 7.17 3.58
C ILE A 154 -13.07 7.30 2.09
N LYS A 155 -14.19 6.69 1.67
CA LYS A 155 -14.70 6.80 0.29
C LYS A 155 -15.01 8.23 -0.13
N SER A 156 -15.52 9.07 0.79
CA SER A 156 -15.87 10.47 0.47
C SER A 156 -14.68 11.33 0.03
N TRP A 157 -13.45 10.87 0.30
CA TRP A 157 -12.22 11.56 -0.09
C TRP A 157 -11.67 11.11 -1.46
N MET A 158 -12.27 10.09 -2.07
CA MET A 158 -11.81 9.52 -3.33
C MET A 158 -12.61 10.09 -4.49
N MET A 159 -11.91 10.41 -5.58
CA MET A 159 -12.56 10.63 -6.87
C MET A 159 -13.16 9.32 -7.38
N PRO A 160 -14.22 9.35 -8.21
CA PRO A 160 -14.92 8.16 -8.69
C PRO A 160 -14.00 7.08 -9.27
N GLU A 161 -12.98 7.48 -10.05
CA GLU A 161 -12.03 6.57 -10.68
C GLU A 161 -11.14 5.85 -9.68
N ALA A 162 -10.82 6.50 -8.55
CA ALA A 162 -10.06 5.89 -7.46
C ALA A 162 -10.96 4.97 -6.62
N ALA A 163 -12.18 5.40 -6.33
CA ALA A 163 -13.16 4.59 -5.61
C ALA A 163 -13.50 3.29 -6.36
N ALA A 164 -13.55 3.32 -7.70
CA ALA A 164 -13.80 2.16 -8.54
C ALA A 164 -12.70 1.07 -8.44
N ARG A 165 -11.48 1.45 -8.04
CA ARG A 165 -10.35 0.53 -7.80
C ARG A 165 -10.45 -0.20 -6.47
N VAL A 166 -11.29 0.26 -5.55
CA VAL A 166 -11.45 -0.36 -4.25
C VAL A 166 -12.49 -1.47 -4.33
N LYS A 167 -12.11 -2.68 -3.90
CA LYS A 167 -12.93 -3.88 -3.89
C LYS A 167 -13.02 -4.41 -2.47
N MET A 168 -14.25 -4.54 -1.97
CA MET A 168 -14.51 -5.32 -0.76
C MET A 168 -14.55 -6.77 -1.19
N VAL A 169 -13.74 -7.62 -0.56
CA VAL A 169 -13.61 -9.01 -0.97
C VAL A 169 -13.59 -9.94 0.25
N ASN A 170 -14.21 -11.10 0.11
CA ASN A 170 -14.06 -12.23 1.02
C ASN A 170 -13.05 -13.26 0.49
N LYS A 171 -13.01 -14.44 1.13
CA LYS A 171 -12.10 -15.54 0.81
C LYS A 171 -12.31 -16.10 -0.60
N GLU A 172 -13.52 -16.05 -1.11
CA GLU A 172 -13.87 -16.53 -2.45
C GLU A 172 -13.56 -15.47 -3.51
N GLU A 173 -13.96 -14.21 -3.26
CA GLU A 173 -13.87 -13.09 -4.21
C GLU A 173 -12.43 -12.59 -4.44
N ILE A 174 -11.55 -12.67 -3.42
CA ILE A 174 -10.17 -12.21 -3.56
C ILE A 174 -9.41 -12.94 -4.69
N LYS A 175 -9.82 -14.18 -4.98
CA LYS A 175 -9.26 -15.03 -6.05
C LYS A 175 -9.58 -14.52 -7.44
N GLU A 176 -10.52 -13.60 -7.59
CA GLU A 176 -10.75 -12.90 -8.86
C GLU A 176 -9.57 -11.99 -9.22
N TYR A 177 -8.87 -11.45 -8.21
CA TYR A 177 -7.84 -10.44 -8.36
C TYR A 177 -6.42 -10.99 -8.20
N ILE A 178 -6.22 -11.95 -7.30
CA ILE A 178 -4.92 -12.58 -7.03
C ILE A 178 -5.03 -14.08 -7.32
N ASP A 179 -4.03 -14.65 -8.01
CA ASP A 179 -4.00 -16.09 -8.27
C ASP A 179 -3.85 -16.86 -6.95
N PRO A 180 -4.57 -17.96 -6.72
CA PRO A 180 -4.43 -18.76 -5.50
C PRO A 180 -2.97 -19.14 -5.17
N LYS A 181 -2.09 -19.33 -6.16
CA LYS A 181 -0.67 -19.64 -5.95
C LYS A 181 0.16 -18.45 -5.44
N GLU A 182 -0.36 -17.23 -5.57
CA GLU A 182 0.23 -15.95 -5.15
C GLU A 182 -0.50 -15.38 -3.92
N LEU A 183 -1.34 -16.19 -3.27
CA LEU A 183 -2.23 -15.78 -2.19
C LEU A 183 -2.04 -16.68 -0.96
N PRO A 184 -1.95 -16.13 0.27
CA PRO A 184 -1.82 -16.93 1.48
C PRO A 184 -2.99 -17.88 1.71
N VAL A 185 -2.71 -19.02 2.37
CA VAL A 185 -3.74 -20.00 2.76
C VAL A 185 -4.88 -19.38 3.58
N HIS A 186 -4.59 -18.45 4.51
CA HIS A 186 -5.64 -17.81 5.33
C HIS A 186 -6.59 -16.92 4.52
N MET A 187 -6.16 -16.45 3.35
CA MET A 187 -6.98 -15.72 2.38
C MET A 187 -7.63 -16.64 1.34
N GLY A 188 -7.50 -17.96 1.48
CA GLY A 188 -8.09 -18.95 0.57
C GLY A 188 -7.23 -19.31 -0.63
N GLY A 189 -5.97 -18.87 -0.65
CA GLY A 189 -5.00 -19.33 -1.63
C GLY A 189 -4.36 -20.66 -1.24
N THR A 190 -3.30 -21.00 -1.95
CA THR A 190 -2.51 -22.22 -1.78
C THR A 190 -1.05 -21.91 -1.47
N ASP A 191 -0.66 -20.64 -1.41
CA ASP A 191 0.70 -20.27 -1.03
C ASP A 191 0.89 -20.45 0.48
N THR A 192 1.84 -21.30 0.85
CA THR A 192 2.23 -21.59 2.23
C THR A 192 3.33 -20.65 2.74
N TYR A 193 3.84 -19.75 1.90
CA TYR A 193 4.81 -18.75 2.30
C TYR A 193 4.19 -17.78 3.32
N GLU A 194 4.87 -17.65 4.45
CA GLU A 194 4.60 -16.64 5.47
C GLU A 194 5.71 -15.60 5.42
N TYR A 195 5.34 -14.34 5.18
CA TYR A 195 6.29 -13.26 5.22
C TYR A 195 6.86 -13.10 6.64
N SER A 196 8.18 -13.02 6.73
CA SER A 196 8.89 -12.59 7.93
C SER A 196 9.99 -11.62 7.53
N TYR A 197 10.15 -10.57 8.33
CA TYR A 197 11.23 -9.61 8.13
C TYR A 197 12.58 -10.25 8.48
N VAL A 198 13.54 -10.11 7.56
CA VAL A 198 14.95 -10.50 7.75
C VAL A 198 15.82 -9.28 7.42
N PRO A 199 16.69 -8.83 8.35
CA PRO A 199 17.61 -7.72 8.07
C PRO A 199 18.43 -7.94 6.80
N GLY A 200 18.48 -6.92 5.94
CA GLY A 200 19.12 -6.94 4.63
C GLY A 200 18.30 -7.64 3.53
N LYS A 201 17.16 -8.25 3.88
CA LYS A 201 16.21 -8.87 2.94
C LYS A 201 14.76 -8.46 3.27
N PRO A 202 14.47 -7.15 3.37
CA PRO A 202 13.21 -6.65 3.90
C PRO A 202 12.00 -7.00 3.03
N LEU A 203 12.19 -7.34 1.75
CA LEU A 203 11.09 -7.66 0.84
C LEU A 203 10.69 -9.14 0.87
N GLY A 204 11.41 -9.97 1.62
CA GLY A 204 11.24 -11.41 1.59
C GLY A 204 11.59 -12.03 0.23
N GLU A 205 11.27 -13.32 0.07
CA GLU A 205 11.71 -14.11 -1.08
C GLU A 205 10.83 -13.92 -2.33
N ARG A 206 9.59 -13.45 -2.14
CA ARG A 206 8.54 -13.40 -3.18
C ARG A 206 8.58 -12.18 -4.11
N VAL A 207 9.27 -11.11 -3.73
CA VAL A 207 9.35 -9.88 -4.55
C VAL A 207 10.46 -9.97 -5.60
N SER A 208 11.44 -10.83 -5.36
CA SER A 208 12.68 -10.96 -6.15
C SER A 208 12.56 -11.79 -7.42
N SER A 209 11.37 -12.33 -7.70
CA SER A 209 11.07 -13.21 -8.84
C SER A 209 10.17 -12.58 -9.91
#